data_AF-A0AAW2U4D9-F1
#
_entry.id   AF-A0AAW2U4D9-F1
#
_cell.length_a   1.000
_cell.length_b   1.000
_cell.length_c   1.000
_cell.angle_alpha   90.00
_cell.angle_beta   90.00
_cell.angle_gamma   90.00
#
_symmetry.space_group_name_H-M   'P 1'
#
loop_
_entity.id
_entity.type
_entity.pdbx_description
1 polymer ?
#
loop_
_entity_poly.entity_id
_entity_poly.type
_entity_poly.pdbx_seq_one_letter_code
_entity_poly.pdbx_strand_id
1 'polypeptide(L)'
;MKYEEDAKLVEALLDMVNAGAYKAENGFKPGYLNYVEEKMQVSLPNSGLKAKPHIESRIKTLRRDFNIVYDMLNGPNTSGFVLIQ
;
A
#
# COMPACT_ATOMS: atom_id res chain seq x y z
N MET A 1 16.06 3.62 3.61
CA MET A 1 15.79 2.19 3.34
C MET A 1 14.30 1.88 3.42
N LYS A 2 13.64 1.72 4.59
CA LYS A 2 12.21 1.34 4.62
C LYS A 2 11.25 2.37 3.98
N TYR A 3 11.51 3.67 4.17
CA TYR A 3 10.74 4.74 3.52
C TYR A 3 10.87 4.72 1.98
N GLU A 4 12.04 4.36 1.47
CA GLU A 4 12.29 4.30 0.03
C GLU A 4 11.54 3.11 -0.60
N GLU A 5 11.55 1.95 0.07
CA GLU A 5 10.74 0.79 -0.33
C GLU A 5 9.24 1.12 -0.33
N ASP A 6 8.75 1.83 0.68
CA ASP A 6 7.36 2.26 0.76
C ASP A 6 6.99 3.25 -0.34
N ALA A 7 7.86 4.23 -0.62
CA ALA A 7 7.65 5.19 -1.70
C ALA A 7 7.58 4.47 -3.05
N LYS A 8 8.50 3.53 -3.32
CA LYS A 8 8.49 2.73 -4.55
C LYS A 8 7.32 1.77 -4.64
N LEU A 9 6.87 1.22 -3.52
CA LEU A 9 5.66 0.41 -3.48
C LEU A 9 4.41 1.23 -3.85
N VAL A 10 4.27 2.43 -3.29
CA VAL A 10 3.16 3.34 -3.60
C VAL A 10 3.21 3.79 -5.06
N GLU A 11 4.39 4.14 -5.57
CA GLU A 11 4.62 4.49 -6.98
C GLU A 11 4.18 3.35 -7.92
N ALA A 12 4.63 2.12 -7.66
CA ALA A 12 4.25 0.95 -8.45
C ALA A 12 2.73 0.66 -8.45
N LEU A 13 2.06 0.87 -7.30
CA LEU A 13 0.61 0.71 -7.20
C LEU A 13 -0.14 1.81 -7.96
N LEU A 14 0.34 3.06 -7.92
CA LEU A 14 -0.25 4.17 -8.67
C LEU A 14 -0.10 3.95 -10.18
N ASP A 15 1.08 3.56 -10.65
CA ASP A 15 1.32 3.21 -12.04
C ASP A 15 0.38 2.10 -12.53
N MET A 16 0.22 1.06 -11.71
CA MET A 16 -0.67 -0.06 -12.00
C MET A 16 -2.12 0.39 -12.16
N VAL A 17 -2.60 1.28 -11.28
CA VAL A 17 -3.96 1.83 -11.32
C VAL A 17 -4.15 2.73 -12.54
N ASN A 18 -3.17 3.59 -12.82
CA ASN A 18 -3.19 4.53 -13.96
C ASN A 18 -3.15 3.80 -15.30
N ALA A 19 -2.46 2.67 -15.39
CA ALA A 19 -2.47 1.80 -16.56
C ALA A 19 -3.85 1.13 -16.80
N GLY A 20 -4.76 1.15 -15.82
CA GLY A 20 -6.12 0.59 -15.93
C GLY A 20 -6.20 -0.94 -16.00
N ALA A 21 -5.06 -1.63 -16.10
CA ALA A 21 -5.02 -3.06 -16.38
C ALA A 21 -5.52 -3.93 -15.21
N TYR A 22 -5.26 -3.54 -13.96
CA TYR A 22 -5.48 -4.37 -12.77
C TYR A 22 -6.62 -3.89 -11.86
N LYS A 23 -7.44 -2.92 -12.27
CA LYS A 23 -8.62 -2.48 -11.50
C LYS A 23 -9.75 -3.51 -11.61
N ALA A 24 -10.38 -3.85 -10.49
CA ALA A 24 -11.59 -4.66 -10.39
C ALA A 24 -12.66 -3.92 -9.58
N GLU A 25 -13.93 -4.38 -9.59
CA GLU A 25 -15.02 -3.73 -8.86
C GLU A 25 -14.74 -3.63 -7.35
N ASN A 26 -14.19 -4.68 -6.76
CA ASN A 26 -13.94 -4.79 -5.32
C ASN A 26 -12.45 -4.75 -4.95
N GLY A 27 -11.59 -4.15 -5.79
CA GLY A 27 -10.16 -4.03 -5.53
C GLY A 27 -9.32 -4.26 -6.77
N PHE A 28 -8.34 -5.17 -6.68
CA PHE A 28 -7.43 -5.48 -7.78
C PHE A 28 -7.71 -6.85 -8.38
N LYS A 29 -7.46 -6.99 -9.69
CA LYS A 29 -7.52 -8.27 -10.39
C LYS A 29 -6.47 -9.25 -9.84
N PRO A 30 -6.68 -10.57 -9.95
CA PRO A 30 -5.65 -11.56 -9.67
C PRO A 30 -4.35 -11.26 -10.42
N GLY A 31 -3.21 -11.54 -9.80
CA GLY A 31 -1.88 -11.29 -10.38
C GLY A 31 -1.31 -9.87 -10.15
N TYR A 32 -2.07 -8.94 -9.57
CA TYR A 32 -1.59 -7.58 -9.30
C TYR A 32 -0.30 -7.55 -8.46
N LEU A 33 -0.14 -8.47 -7.50
CA LEU A 33 1.06 -8.56 -6.67
C LEU A 33 2.31 -8.90 -7.49
N ASN A 34 2.18 -9.70 -8.55
CA ASN A 34 3.31 -10.05 -9.42
C ASN A 34 3.71 -8.84 -10.27
N TYR A 35 2.75 -8.09 -10.79
CA TYR A 35 3.03 -6.83 -11.49
C TYR A 35 3.79 -5.84 -10.59
N VAL A 36 3.33 -5.69 -9.35
CA VAL A 36 3.99 -4.82 -8.37
C VAL A 36 5.39 -5.34 -8.04
N GLU A 37 5.58 -6.65 -7.86
CA GLU A 37 6.91 -7.25 -7.64
C GLU A 37 7.87 -6.95 -8.80
N GLU A 38 7.45 -7.14 -10.05
CA GLU A 38 8.26 -6.86 -11.24
C GLU A 38 8.67 -5.37 -11.29
N LYS A 39 7.74 -4.46 -11.03
CA LYS A 39 8.04 -3.02 -10.97
C LYS A 39 9.01 -2.68 -9.85
N MET A 40 8.82 -3.27 -8.67
CA MET A 40 9.71 -3.06 -7.54
C MET A 40 11.11 -3.60 -7.82
N GLN A 41 11.25 -4.76 -8.46
CA GLN A 41 12.56 -5.33 -8.85
C GLN A 41 13.33 -4.42 -9.82
N VAL A 42 12.63 -3.73 -10.72
CA VAL A 42 13.24 -2.74 -11.62
C VAL A 42 13.69 -1.50 -10.84
N SER A 43 12.85 -0.98 -9.95
CA SER A 43 13.17 0.25 -9.20
C SER A 43 14.18 0.06 -8.06
N LEU A 44 14.21 -1.14 -7.48
CA LEU A 44 15.00 -1.52 -6.31
C LEU A 44 15.66 -2.89 -6.57
N PRO A 45 16.65 -2.93 -7.48
CA PRO A 45 17.35 -4.16 -7.81
C PRO A 45 18.03 -4.74 -6.56
N ASN A 46 18.02 -6.07 -6.45
CA ASN A 46 18.62 -6.82 -5.34
C ASN A 46 17.96 -6.62 -3.96
N SER A 47 16.78 -5.98 -3.88
CA SER A 47 16.05 -5.81 -2.61
C SER A 47 15.56 -7.13 -1.98
N GLY A 48 15.44 -8.20 -2.77
CA GLY A 48 14.91 -9.49 -2.31
C GLY A 48 13.43 -9.47 -1.95
N LEU A 49 12.72 -8.37 -2.25
CA LEU A 49 11.28 -8.25 -2.03
C LEU A 49 10.52 -9.20 -2.97
N LYS A 50 9.54 -9.89 -2.41
CA LYS A 50 8.70 -10.88 -3.10
C LYS A 50 7.24 -10.46 -2.99
N ALA A 51 6.44 -10.78 -4.02
CA ALA A 51 4.99 -10.57 -4.01
C ALA A 51 4.37 -11.07 -2.70
N LYS A 52 4.78 -12.27 -2.29
CA LYS A 52 4.52 -12.84 -0.96
C LYS A 52 5.82 -13.35 -0.33
N PRO A 53 6.03 -13.13 0.98
CA PRO A 53 5.12 -12.46 1.92
C PRO A 53 5.30 -10.93 2.00
N HIS A 54 6.36 -10.38 1.40
CA HIS A 54 6.84 -9.02 1.71
C HIS A 54 5.87 -7.93 1.24
N ILE A 55 5.58 -7.89 -0.07
CA ILE A 55 4.75 -6.84 -0.67
C ILE A 55 3.32 -6.90 -0.15
N GLU A 56 2.72 -8.10 -0.13
CA GLU A 56 1.37 -8.30 0.41
C GLU A 56 1.25 -7.80 1.86
N SER A 57 2.20 -8.17 2.73
CA SER A 57 2.19 -7.76 4.13
C SER A 57 2.32 -6.23 4.26
N ARG A 58 3.17 -5.61 3.44
CA ARG A 58 3.38 -4.16 3.51
C ARG A 58 2.16 -3.37 3.04
N ILE A 59 1.50 -3.80 1.95
CA ILE A 59 0.24 -3.20 1.49
C ILE A 59 -0.84 -3.29 2.58
N LYS A 60 -0.98 -4.46 3.23
CA LYS A 60 -1.94 -4.64 4.33
C LYS A 60 -1.66 -3.68 5.50
N THR A 61 -0.39 -3.47 5.82
CA THR A 61 0.03 -2.56 6.88
C THR A 61 -0.29 -1.11 6.51
N LEU A 62 0.12 -0.65 5.33
CA LEU A 62 -0.16 0.72 4.85
C LEU A 62 -1.66 1.01 4.78
N ARG A 63 -2.47 0.05 4.33
CA ARG A 63 -3.93 0.20 4.30
C ARG A 63 -4.52 0.33 5.71
N ARG A 64 -4.02 -0.45 6.69
CA ARG A 64 -4.46 -0.35 8.08
C ARG A 64 -4.11 1.02 8.65
N ASP A 65 -2.86 1.45 8.49
CA ASP A 65 -2.38 2.73 9.03
C ASP A 65 -3.15 3.91 8.41
N PHE A 66 -3.40 3.86 7.10
CA PHE A 66 -4.24 4.84 6.41
C PHE A 66 -5.67 4.87 6.96
N ASN A 67 -6.30 3.71 7.14
CA ASN A 67 -7.66 3.65 7.70
C ASN A 67 -7.73 4.24 9.11
N ILE A 68 -6.74 3.98 9.96
CA ILE A 68 -6.68 4.57 11.32
C ILE A 68 -6.65 6.10 11.23
N VAL A 69 -5.76 6.66 10.41
CA VAL A 69 -5.67 8.12 10.25
C VAL A 69 -6.95 8.69 9.62
N TYR A 70 -7.51 8.00 8.62
CA TYR A 70 -8.76 8.40 7.98
C TYR A 70 -9.93 8.44 8.97
N ASP A 71 -10.05 7.43 9.84
CA ASP A 71 -11.06 7.35 10.88
C ASP A 71 -10.85 8.43 11.95
N MET A 72 -9.60 8.77 12.28
CA MET A 72 -9.31 9.89 13.18
C MET A 72 -9.72 11.25 12.60
N LEU A 73 -9.63 11.42 11.28
CA LEU A 73 -9.96 12.68 10.60
C LEU A 73 -11.45 12.79 10.27
N ASN A 74 -12.12 11.68 9.97
CA ASN A 74 -13.48 11.66 9.40
C ASN A 74 -14.49 10.83 10.20
N GLY A 75 -14.06 10.15 11.27
CA GLY A 75 -14.90 9.26 12.04
C GLY A 75 -15.91 10.02 12.92
N PRO A 76 -17.05 9.40 13.24
CA PRO A 76 -18.12 10.02 14.04
C PRO A 76 -17.73 10.27 15.52
N ASN A 77 -16.61 9.72 16.00
CA ASN A 77 -16.17 9.73 17.40
C ASN A 77 -14.82 10.42 17.62
N THR A 78 -14.57 11.57 16.97
CA THR A 78 -13.35 12.38 17.24
C THR A 78 -13.30 12.96 18.67
N SER A 79 -14.33 12.75 19.49
CA SER A 79 -14.30 13.03 20.93
C SER A 79 -13.37 12.12 21.76
N GLY A 80 -12.84 11.03 21.18
CA GLY A 80 -11.88 10.14 21.84
C GLY A 80 -10.41 10.55 21.72
N PHE A 81 -10.10 11.55 20.88
CA PHE A 81 -8.77 12.18 20.81
C PHE A 81 -8.73 13.50 21.60
N VAL A 82 -9.63 13.63 22.59
CA VAL A 82 -9.51 14.69 23.60
C VAL A 82 -8.49 14.22 24.61
N LEU A 83 -7.29 14.80 24.49
CA LEU A 83 -6.34 15.13 25.54
C LEU A 83 -6.14 14.11 26.66
N ILE A 84 -4.91 13.61 26.74
CA ILE A 84 -4.29 13.25 28.01
C ILE A 84 -4.58 14.40 28.98
N GLN A 85 -5.42 14.15 29.99
CA GLN A 85 -5.63 15.07 31.10
C GLN A 85 -4.61 14.81 32.20
#